data_AF-A0A523N9Q4-F1
#
_entry.id   AF-A0A523N9Q4-F1
#
_cell.length_a   1.000
_cell.length_b   1.000
_cell.length_c   1.000
_cell.angle_alpha   90.00
_cell.angle_beta   90.00
_cell.angle_gamma   90.00
#
_symmetry.space_group_name_H-M   'P 1'
#
loop_
_entity.id
_entity.type
_entity.pdbx_description
1 polymer ?
#
loop_
_entity_poly.entity_id
_entity_poly.type
_entity_poly.pdbx_seq_one_letter_code
_entity_poly.pdbx_strand_id
1 'polypeptide(L)' 'MGRGDQKSRRGKIRRGTYGKRRPHKPKRVKKAKPADR' A
#
# COMPACT_ATOMS: atom_id res chain seq x y z
N MET A 1 10.47 -6.52 -6.88
CA MET A 1 9.19 -6.29 -7.59
C MET A 1 9.34 -5.15 -8.60
N GLY A 2 9.26 -5.46 -9.89
CA GLY A 2 9.48 -4.50 -10.99
C GLY A 2 8.24 -3.70 -11.39
N ARG A 3 8.38 -2.85 -12.41
CA ARG A 3 7.27 -2.04 -12.96
C ARG A 3 6.20 -2.88 -13.68
N GLY A 4 6.53 -4.10 -14.11
CA GLY A 4 5.60 -5.03 -14.75
C GLY A 4 4.69 -5.79 -13.77
N ASP A 5 5.10 -5.95 -12.51
CA ASP A 5 4.32 -6.68 -11.52
C ASP A 5 3.07 -5.90 -11.13
N GLN A 6 1.92 -6.45 -11.50
CA GLN A 6 0.65 -5.78 -11.30
C GLN A 6 0.20 -5.65 -9.86
N LYS A 7 0.61 -6.58 -9.00
CA LYS A 7 0.22 -6.60 -7.60
C LYS A 7 1.11 -5.67 -6.77
N SER A 8 2.30 -5.35 -7.26
CA SER A 8 3.25 -4.45 -6.60
C SER A 8 2.77 -2.98 -6.55
N ARG A 9 3.31 -2.23 -5.58
CA ARG A 9 3.12 -0.77 -5.51
C ARG A 9 3.69 -0.08 -6.76
N ARG A 10 4.88 -0.49 -7.24
CA ARG A 10 5.53 0.08 -8.43
C ARG A 10 4.72 -0.13 -9.71
N GLY A 11 4.18 -1.32 -9.94
CA GLY A 11 3.34 -1.59 -11.10
C GLY A 11 1.98 -0.88 -11.04
N LYS A 12 1.40 -0.73 -9.85
CA LYS A 12 0.19 0.09 -9.64
C LYS A 12 0.43 1.57 -9.89
N ILE A 13 1.61 2.11 -9.52
CA ILE A 13 2.01 3.49 -9.85
C ILE A 13 2.08 3.65 -11.38
N ARG A 14 2.77 2.75 -12.09
CA ARG A 14 2.92 2.87 -13.55
C ARG A 14 1.58 2.82 -14.27
N ARG A 15 0.67 1.94 -13.86
CA ARG A 15 -0.65 1.81 -14.50
C ARG A 15 -1.70 2.81 -13.99
N GLY A 16 -1.36 3.67 -13.03
CA GLY A 16 -2.33 4.61 -12.44
C GLY A 16 -3.42 3.98 -11.57
N THR A 17 -3.38 2.67 -11.30
CA THR A 17 -4.44 1.95 -10.57
C THR A 17 -4.23 1.96 -9.06
N TYR A 18 -5.31 1.77 -8.29
CA TYR A 18 -5.27 1.70 -6.83
C TYR A 18 -5.39 0.26 -6.31
N GLY A 19 -5.22 0.09 -5.00
CA GLY A 19 -5.60 -1.12 -4.26
C GLY A 19 -4.77 -1.30 -2.99
N LYS A 20 -4.77 -2.50 -2.39
CA LYS A 20 -4.16 -2.74 -1.06
C LYS A 20 -2.75 -2.18 -0.89
N ARG A 21 -1.88 -2.33 -1.91
CA ARG A 21 -0.48 -1.86 -1.89
C ARG A 21 -0.26 -0.41 -2.40
N ARG A 22 -1.26 0.21 -3.05
CA ARG A 22 -1.27 1.64 -3.46
C ARG A 22 -2.67 2.21 -3.19
N PRO A 23 -2.99 2.52 -1.92
CA PRO A 23 -4.31 3.04 -1.59
C PRO A 23 -4.44 4.50 -2.05
N HIS A 24 -5.65 4.94 -2.40
CA HIS A 24 -5.92 6.33 -2.82
C HIS A 24 -5.76 7.31 -1.65
N LYS A 25 -6.25 6.91 -0.48
CA LYS A 25 -6.06 7.66 0.77
C LYS A 25 -5.10 6.84 1.64
N PRO A 26 -4.20 7.49 2.40
CA PRO A 26 -3.42 6.77 3.40
C PRO A 26 -4.41 6.03 4.30
N LYS A 27 -4.24 4.71 4.44
CA LYS A 27 -5.02 3.98 5.44
C LYS A 27 -4.72 4.66 6.76
N ARG A 28 -5.75 5.09 7.50
CA ARG A 28 -5.60 5.49 8.90
C ARG A 28 -5.05 4.26 9.61
N VAL A 29 -3.74 4.18 9.72
CA VAL A 29 -3.07 3.13 10.48
C VAL A 29 -3.53 3.44 11.89
N LYS A 30 -4.51 2.67 12.38
CA LYS A 30 -4.78 2.63 13.81
C LYS A 30 -3.43 2.22 14.40
N LYS A 31 -2.71 3.20 14.96
CA LYS A 31 -1.42 2.94 15.61
C LYS A 31 -1.69 1.76 16.54
N ALA A 32 -1.00 0.65 16.33
CA ALA A 32 -1.09 -0.46 17.25
C ALA A 32 -0.79 0.14 18.62
N LYS A 33 -1.77 0.06 19.53
CA LYS A 33 -1.55 0.52 20.90
C LYS A 33 -0.29 -0.21 21.38
N PRO A 34 0.73 0.49 21.90
CA PRO A 34 1.90 -0.18 22.44
C PRO A 34 1.39 -1.19 23.47
N ALA A 35 1.81 -2.44 23.33
CA ALA A 35 1.46 -3.48 24.27
C ALA A 35 2.00 -3.05 25.64
N ASP A 36 1.10 -2.93 26.61
CA ASP A 36 1.44 -2.75 28.03
C ASP A 36 2.39 -3.88 28.44
N ARG A 37 3.43 -3.52 29.19
CA ARG A 37 4.58 -4.37 29.51
C ARG A 37 4.39 -5.04 30.86
#